data_AF-N2BB35-F1
#
_entry.id   AF-N2BB35-F1
#
_cell.length_a   1.000
_cell.length_b   1.000
_cell.length_c   1.000
_cell.angle_alpha   90.00
_cell.angle_beta   90.00
_cell.angle_gamma   90.00
#
_symmetry.space_group_name_H-M   'P 1'
#
loop_
_entity.id
_entity.type
_entity.pdbx_description
1 polymer ?
#
loop_
_entity_poly.entity_id
_entity_poly.type
_entity_poly.pdbx_seq_one_letter_code
_entity_poly.pdbx_strand_id
1 'polypeptide(L)' 'MPKLTSQQQYNIEQVAATMAIEDMPLTERAYKHLVQQATGEKTADQIAEEIKKEYQNG' A
#
# COMPACT_ATOMS: atom_id res chain seq x y z
N MET A 1 12.27 5.30 -5.52
CA MET A 1 11.12 4.38 -5.47
C MET A 1 11.35 3.29 -6.50
N PRO A 2 11.14 2.01 -6.18
CA PRO A 2 11.24 0.93 -7.16
C PRO A 2 10.29 1.22 -8.34
N LYS A 3 10.75 0.94 -9.56
CA LYS A 3 10.01 1.27 -10.78
C LYS A 3 8.89 0.25 -10.96
N LEU A 4 7.64 0.71 -10.82
CA LEU A 4 6.47 -0.10 -11.11
C LEU A 4 6.38 -0.40 -12.60
N THR A 5 5.90 -1.59 -12.95
CA THR A 5 5.38 -1.85 -14.30
C THR A 5 4.06 -1.10 -14.48
N SER A 6 3.66 -0.85 -15.73
CA SER A 6 2.38 -0.22 -16.03
C SER A 6 1.20 -0.97 -15.42
N GLN A 7 1.25 -2.31 -15.36
CA GLN A 7 0.20 -3.11 -14.74
C GLN A 7 0.17 -2.95 -13.22
N GLN A 8 1.33 -2.93 -12.55
CA GLN A 8 1.40 -2.71 -11.11
C GLN A 8 0.88 -1.32 -10.74
N GLN A 9 1.26 -0.30 -11.50
CA GLN A 9 0.78 1.05 -11.31
C GLN A 9 -0.74 1.13 -11.50
N TYR A 10 -1.27 0.58 -12.59
CA TYR A 10 -2.71 0.53 -12.84
C TYR A 10 -3.46 -0.15 -11.68
N ASN A 11 -2.96 -1.29 -11.18
CA ASN A 11 -3.60 -2.00 -10.07
C ASN A 11 -3.64 -1.15 -8.79
N ILE A 12 -2.56 -0.43 -8.47
CA ILE A 12 -2.50 0.46 -7.30
C ILE A 12 -3.45 1.65 -7.47
N GLU A 13 -3.53 2.23 -8.67
CA GLU A 13 -4.45 3.32 -9.00
C GLU A 13 -5.91 2.89 -8.88
N GLN A 14 -6.25 1.65 -9.26
CA GLN A 14 -7.60 1.10 -9.05
C GLN A 14 -7.95 0.98 -7.57
N VAL A 15 -7.02 0.52 -6.72
CA VAL A 15 -7.23 0.50 -5.26
C VAL A 15 -7.43 1.91 -4.73
N ALA A 16 -6.59 2.87 -5.14
CA ALA A 16 -6.69 4.26 -4.72
C ALA A 16 -8.03 4.89 -5.13
N ALA A 17 -8.50 4.63 -6.35
CA ALA A 17 -9.77 5.14 -6.86
C ALA A 17 -10.96 4.59 -6.06
N THR A 18 -11.02 3.28 -5.81
CA THR A 18 -12.08 2.66 -4.99
C THR A 18 -12.09 3.22 -3.57
N MET A 19 -10.92 3.36 -2.95
CA MET A 19 -10.79 3.93 -1.61
C MET A 19 -11.28 5.39 -1.53
N ALA A 20 -11.00 6.19 -2.57
CA ALA A 20 -11.47 7.56 -2.67
C ALA A 20 -12.99 7.67 -2.90
N ILE A 21 -13.59 6.73 -3.66
CA ILE A 21 -15.06 6.67 -3.84
C ILE A 21 -15.77 6.43 -2.51
N GLU A 22 -15.18 5.64 -1.62
CA GLU A 22 -15.71 5.33 -0.29
C GLU A 22 -15.37 6.40 0.77
N ASP A 23 -14.96 7.61 0.36
CA ASP A 23 -14.49 8.69 1.25
C ASP A 23 -13.33 8.29 2.20
N MET A 24 -12.54 7.29 1.80
CA MET A 24 -11.39 6.77 2.56
C MET A 24 -10.10 6.82 1.73
N PRO A 25 -9.64 7.98 1.24
CA PRO A 25 -8.47 8.06 0.37
C PRO A 25 -7.22 7.44 1.02
N LEU A 26 -6.38 6.81 0.19
CA LEU A 26 -5.13 6.23 0.68
C LEU A 26 -4.22 7.31 1.27
N THR A 27 -3.68 7.03 2.46
CA THR A 27 -2.58 7.82 3.01
C THR A 27 -1.30 7.54 2.22
N GLU A 28 -0.33 8.47 2.27
CA GLU A 28 0.99 8.28 1.64
C GLU A 28 1.66 6.97 2.11
N ARG A 29 1.51 6.65 3.40
CA ARG A 29 2.03 5.42 3.98
C ARG A 29 1.36 4.17 3.42
N ALA A 30 0.03 4.18 3.30
CA ALA A 30 -0.70 3.05 2.70
C ALA A 30 -0.30 2.86 1.23
N TYR A 31 -0.15 3.94 0.48
CA TYR A 31 0.34 3.89 -0.89
C TYR A 31 1.75 3.28 -0.98
N LYS A 32 2.68 3.68 -0.10
CA LYS A 32 4.03 3.12 -0.03
C LYS A 32 4.01 1.62 0.24
N HIS A 33 3.18 1.13 1.15
CA HIS A 33 3.03 -0.30 1.42
C HIS A 33 2.52 -1.07 0.19
N LEU A 34 1.57 -0.51 -0.56
CA LEU A 34 1.09 -1.12 -1.81
C LEU A 34 2.20 -1.22 -2.86
N VAL A 35 3.06 -0.19 -2.98
CA VAL A 35 4.24 -0.20 -3.87
C VAL A 35 5.23 -1.29 -3.44
N GLN A 36 5.53 -1.39 -2.14
CA GLN A 36 6.45 -2.40 -1.60
C GLN A 36 5.93 -3.82 -1.85
N GLN A 37 4.62 -4.03 -1.69
CA GLN A 37 3.99 -5.31 -1.98
C GLN A 37 4.01 -5.64 -3.47
N ALA A 38 3.62 -4.67 -4.33
CA ALA A 38 3.55 -4.88 -5.77
C ALA A 38 4.93 -5.21 -6.37
N THR A 39 5.99 -4.62 -5.82
CA THR A 39 7.38 -4.82 -6.27
C THR A 39 8.05 -6.04 -5.65
N GLY A 40 7.39 -6.71 -4.70
CA GLY A 40 7.96 -7.84 -3.95
C GLY A 40 9.02 -7.43 -2.92
N GLU A 41 9.18 -6.13 -2.64
CA GLU A 41 10.06 -5.62 -1.58
C GLU A 41 9.62 -6.13 -0.21
N LYS A 42 8.30 -6.23 0.02
CA LYS A 42 7.71 -6.80 1.23
C LYS A 42 6.53 -7.71 0.91
N THR A 43 6.30 -8.70 1.76
CA THR A 43 5.06 -9.48 1.75
C THR A 43 3.94 -8.74 2.49
N ALA A 44 2.69 -9.13 2.23
CA ALA A 44 1.53 -8.66 2.98
C ALA A 44 1.72 -8.87 4.50
N ASP A 45 2.26 -10.02 4.91
CA ASP A 45 2.48 -10.33 6.33
C ASP A 45 3.50 -9.39 6.97
N GLN A 46 4.61 -9.08 6.28
CA GLN A 46 5.61 -8.14 6.79
C GLN A 46 5.01 -6.73 6.98
N ILE A 47 4.21 -6.29 6.01
CA ILE A 47 3.50 -5.01 6.09
C ILE A 47 2.48 -5.02 7.23
N ALA A 48 1.71 -6.10 7.38
CA ALA A 48 0.72 -6.24 8.45
C ALA A 48 1.38 -6.19 9.84
N GLU A 49 2.53 -6.86 10.02
CA GLU A 49 3.29 -6.81 11.26
C GLU A 49 3.84 -5.42 11.56
N GLU A 50 4.30 -4.66 10.55
CA GLU A 50 4.72 -3.27 10.74
C GLU A 50 3.56 -2.37 11.17
N ILE A 51 2.38 -2.53 10.56
CA ILE A 51 1.18 -1.81 10.97
C ILE A 51 0.85 -2.15 12.43
N LYS A 52 0.78 -3.43 12.80
CA LYS A 52 0.48 -3.86 14.18
C LYS A 52 1.45 -3.27 15.19
N LYS A 53 2.77 -3.30 14.92
CA LYS A 53 3.79 -2.77 15.83
C LYS A 53 3.61 -1.29 16.12
N GLU A 54 3.16 -0.50 15.15
CA GLU A 54 2.93 0.94 15.37
C GLU A 54 1.75 1.21 16.30
N TYR A 55 0.69 0.38 16.24
CA TYR A 55 -0.46 0.52 17.14
C TYR A 55 -0.26 -0.10 18.53
N GLN A 56 0.74 -0.96 18.71
CA GLN A 56 1.12 -1.51 20.01
C GLN A 56 2.07 -0.61 20.80
N ASN A 57 2.77 0.30 20.11
CA ASN A 57 3.69 1.26 20.71
C ASN A 57 3.06 2.66 20.90
N GLY A 58 1.74 2.77 20.71
CA GLY A 58 0.96 4.01 20.85
C GLY A 58 0.27 4.15 22.20
#